data_AF-A0A6I1G9N8-F1
#
_entry.id   AF-A0A6I1G9N8-F1
#
_cell.length_a   1.000
_cell.length_b   1.000
_cell.length_c   1.000
_cell.angle_alpha   90.00
_cell.angle_beta   90.00
_cell.angle_gamma   90.00
#
_symmetry.space_group_name_H-M   'P 1'
#
loop_
_entity.id
_entity.type
_entity.pdbx_description
1 polymer ?
#
loop_
_entity_poly.entity_id
_entity_poly.type
_entity_poly.pdbx_seq_one_letter_code
_entity_poly.pdbx_strand_id
1 'polypeptide(L)'
;MTTKADLVWTIAIRVGVEPPRMSTGSTEPREIFELVNESLGLGIDDSLTKPDVARQIVEAAGIPWNAHYESSGGTVTKVGLEAVLRAVEHFVA
;
A
#
# COMPACT_ATOMS: atom_id res chain seq x y z
N MET A 1 2.65 5.36 -18.89
CA MET A 1 2.81 4.15 -18.05
C MET A 1 2.81 4.61 -16.60
N THR A 2 1.99 4.02 -15.73
CA THR A 2 1.99 4.34 -14.28
C THR A 2 3.22 3.73 -13.60
N THR A 3 3.94 4.53 -12.82
CA THR A 3 5.08 4.11 -12.02
C THR A 3 4.66 3.72 -10.60
N LYS A 4 5.58 3.15 -9.80
CA LYS A 4 5.33 2.91 -8.37
C LYS A 4 5.15 4.20 -7.58
N ALA A 5 5.88 5.25 -7.95
CA ALA A 5 5.74 6.56 -7.32
C ALA A 5 4.34 7.14 -7.57
N ASP A 6 3.85 7.07 -8.80
CA ASP A 6 2.50 7.53 -9.14
C ASP A 6 1.43 6.81 -8.30
N LEU A 7 1.59 5.50 -8.09
CA LEU A 7 0.66 4.71 -7.25
C LEU A 7 0.73 5.14 -5.78
N VAL A 8 1.93 5.27 -5.21
CA VAL A 8 2.12 5.74 -3.83
C VAL A 8 1.49 7.10 -3.61
N TRP A 9 1.71 8.04 -4.54
CA TRP A 9 1.11 9.37 -4.45
C TRP A 9 -0.41 9.35 -4.61
N THR A 10 -0.92 8.54 -5.52
CA THR A 10 -2.36 8.39 -5.70
C THR A 10 -3.00 7.82 -4.43
N ILE A 11 -2.40 6.80 -3.82
CA ILE A 11 -2.86 6.22 -2.55
C ILE A 11 -2.91 7.28 -1.44
N ALA A 12 -1.84 8.06 -1.27
CA ALA A 12 -1.78 9.12 -0.26
C ALA A 12 -2.88 10.18 -0.48
N ILE A 13 -3.06 10.63 -1.73
CA ILE A 13 -4.12 11.59 -2.09
C ILE A 13 -5.51 11.02 -1.77
N ARG A 14 -5.74 9.72 -2.03
CA ARG A 14 -7.04 9.06 -1.75
C ARG A 14 -7.39 9.01 -0.27
N VAL A 15 -6.39 8.82 0.60
CA VAL A 15 -6.60 8.82 2.05
C VAL A 15 -6.45 10.22 2.68
N GLY A 16 -6.23 11.25 1.86
CA GLY A 16 -6.21 12.66 2.31
C GLY A 16 -4.94 13.09 3.04
N VAL A 17 -3.80 12.44 2.78
CA VAL A 17 -2.51 12.73 3.43
C VAL A 17 -1.45 13.21 2.43
N GLU A 18 -0.41 13.86 2.95
CA GLU A 18 0.74 14.25 2.14
C GLU A 18 1.50 12.99 1.67
N PRO A 19 1.87 12.89 0.38
CA PRO A 19 2.57 11.71 -0.11
C PRO A 19 3.97 11.55 0.48
N PRO A 20 4.35 10.34 0.92
CA PRO A 20 5.68 10.10 1.46
C PRO A 20 6.75 10.20 0.38
N ARG A 21 7.97 10.51 0.80
CA ARG A 21 9.13 10.55 -0.10
C ARG A 21 9.51 9.12 -0.49
N MET A 22 9.66 8.88 -1.79
CA MET A 22 10.16 7.60 -2.29
C MET A 22 11.58 7.30 -1.77
N SER A 23 11.84 6.02 -1.47
CA SER A 23 13.15 5.56 -1.01
C SER A 23 14.20 5.54 -2.13
N THR A 24 15.47 5.36 -1.76
CA THR A 24 16.55 5.11 -2.71
C THR A 24 16.25 3.83 -3.51
N GLY A 25 16.40 3.90 -4.84
CA GLY A 25 16.09 2.77 -5.73
C GLY A 25 14.62 2.60 -6.14
N SER A 26 13.78 3.63 -5.98
CA SER A 26 12.37 3.64 -6.44
C SER A 26 11.48 2.55 -5.81
N THR A 27 11.85 2.11 -4.61
CA THR A 27 11.01 1.23 -3.78
C THR A 27 9.97 2.04 -3.03
N GLU A 28 8.83 1.41 -2.78
CA GLU A 28 7.74 1.98 -1.99
C GLU A 28 8.20 2.22 -0.54
N PRO A 29 7.98 3.43 -0.01
CA PRO A 29 8.26 3.71 1.39
C PRO A 29 7.29 2.91 2.27
N ARG A 30 7.76 2.41 3.41
CA ARG A 30 6.87 1.73 4.38
C ARG A 30 5.74 2.64 4.85
N GLU A 31 6.08 3.90 5.03
CA GLU A 31 5.21 4.99 5.50
C GLU A 31 3.86 5.05 4.75
N ILE A 32 3.80 4.69 3.46
CA ILE A 32 2.52 4.70 2.74
C ILE A 32 1.50 3.72 3.33
N PHE A 33 1.95 2.55 3.80
CA PHE A 33 1.05 1.54 4.35
C PHE A 33 0.63 1.90 5.78
N GLU A 34 1.52 2.51 6.55
CA GLU A 34 1.24 3.05 7.88
C GLU A 34 0.19 4.16 7.78
N LEU A 35 0.38 5.13 6.86
CA LEU A 35 -0.58 6.20 6.60
C LEU A 35 -1.96 5.66 6.19
N VAL A 36 -2.02 4.61 5.36
CA VAL A 36 -3.29 3.97 4.99
C VAL A 36 -3.95 3.30 6.20
N ASN A 37 -3.18 2.56 7.00
CA ASN A 37 -3.66 1.90 8.21
C ASN A 37 -4.27 2.91 9.19
N GLU A 38 -3.55 4.00 9.46
CA GLU A 38 -3.97 5.09 10.34
C GLU A 38 -5.21 5.82 9.80
N SER A 39 -5.19 6.21 8.51
CA SER A 39 -6.26 7.02 7.91
C SER A 39 -7.58 6.26 7.78
N LEU A 40 -7.50 4.95 7.53
CA LEU A 40 -8.68 4.08 7.41
C LEU A 40 -9.08 3.40 8.72
N GLY A 41 -8.26 3.53 9.77
CA GLY A 41 -8.53 2.94 11.10
C GLY A 41 -8.57 1.41 11.09
N LEU A 42 -7.72 0.75 10.30
CA LEU A 42 -7.78 -0.71 10.10
C LEU A 42 -7.25 -1.51 11.29
N GLY A 43 -6.47 -0.89 12.19
CA GLY A 43 -5.94 -1.54 13.39
C GLY A 43 -4.92 -2.64 13.09
N ILE A 44 -4.22 -2.55 11.95
CA ILE A 44 -3.16 -3.48 11.55
C ILE A 44 -1.93 -3.25 12.44
N ASP A 45 -1.24 -4.33 12.80
CA ASP A 45 -0.03 -4.27 13.61
C ASP A 45 1.18 -3.71 12.83
N ASP A 46 1.74 -2.60 13.32
CA ASP A 46 2.90 -1.94 12.71
C ASP A 46 4.22 -2.70 12.92
N SER A 47 4.24 -3.81 13.68
CA SER A 47 5.41 -4.70 13.78
C SER A 47 5.62 -5.57 12.53
N LEU A 48 4.61 -5.64 11.66
CA LEU A 48 4.56 -6.49 10.48
C LEU A 48 5.46 -6.01 9.34
N THR A 49 5.84 -6.93 8.45
CA THR A 49 6.61 -6.57 7.26
C THR A 49 5.79 -5.73 6.29
N LYS A 50 6.45 -5.00 5.37
CA LYS A 50 5.75 -4.21 4.35
C LYS A 50 4.73 -5.04 3.54
N PRO A 51 5.08 -6.23 3.02
CA PRO A 51 4.10 -7.08 2.35
C PRO A 51 2.95 -7.53 3.26
N ASP A 52 3.22 -7.81 4.54
CA ASP A 52 2.18 -8.22 5.49
C ASP A 52 1.15 -7.13 5.76
N VAL A 53 1.60 -5.88 5.97
CA VAL A 53 0.69 -4.74 6.14
C VAL A 53 -0.11 -4.51 4.85
N ALA A 54 0.54 -4.51 3.69
CA ALA A 54 -0.12 -4.33 2.40
C ALA A 54 -1.17 -5.42 2.11
N ARG A 55 -0.86 -6.67 2.47
CA ARG A 55 -1.79 -7.80 2.38
C ARG A 55 -3.03 -7.58 3.24
N GLN A 56 -2.85 -7.22 4.51
CA GLN A 56 -3.98 -6.99 5.40
C GLN A 56 -4.86 -5.83 4.92
N ILE A 57 -4.28 -4.75 4.38
CA ILE A 57 -5.05 -3.66 3.76
C ILE A 57 -5.93 -4.19 2.62
N VAL A 58 -5.37 -5.00 1.73
CA VAL A 58 -6.08 -5.55 0.57
C VAL A 58 -7.16 -6.54 0.97
N GLU A 59 -6.86 -7.43 1.91
CA GLU A 59 -7.80 -8.43 2.40
C GLU A 59 -8.93 -7.82 3.25
N ALA A 60 -8.68 -6.70 3.94
CA ALA A 60 -9.71 -5.93 4.65
C ALA A 60 -10.79 -5.39 3.69
N ALA A 61 -10.43 -5.10 2.43
CA ALA A 61 -11.38 -4.74 1.38
C ALA A 61 -12.05 -5.95 0.69
N GLY A 62 -11.85 -7.17 1.21
CA GLY A 62 -12.38 -8.40 0.62
C GLY A 62 -11.68 -8.86 -0.66
N ILE A 63 -10.49 -8.31 -0.96
CA ILE A 63 -9.71 -8.64 -2.16
C ILE A 63 -8.64 -9.68 -1.75
N PRO A 64 -8.47 -10.79 -2.48
CA PRO A 64 -7.44 -11.77 -2.15
C PRO A 64 -6.04 -11.24 -2.48
N TRP A 65 -5.06 -11.53 -1.60
CA TRP A 65 -3.65 -11.23 -1.87
C TRP A 65 -2.97 -12.33 -2.69
N ASN A 66 -2.24 -11.93 -3.74
CA ASN A 66 -1.54 -12.84 -4.64
C ASN A 66 -0.02 -12.80 -4.38
N ALA A 67 0.67 -13.94 -4.51
CA ALA A 67 2.12 -14.02 -4.38
C ALA A 67 2.90 -13.05 -5.30
N HIS A 68 2.34 -12.66 -6.45
CA HIS A 68 2.94 -11.67 -7.35
C HIS A 68 2.89 -10.22 -6.82
N TYR A 69 2.18 -9.96 -5.71
CA TYR A 69 2.06 -8.64 -5.10
C TYR A 69 3.27 -8.29 -4.21
N GLU A 70 4.10 -9.27 -3.91
CA GLU A 70 5.32 -9.12 -3.13
C GLU A 70 6.54 -9.67 -3.87
N SER A 71 7.72 -9.18 -3.49
CA SER A 71 8.99 -9.70 -3.99
C SER A 71 9.71 -10.49 -2.91
N SER A 72 10.62 -11.37 -3.32
CA SER A 72 11.50 -12.13 -2.40
C SER A 72 12.38 -11.24 -1.51
N GLY A 73 12.52 -9.95 -1.84
CA GLY A 73 13.26 -8.96 -1.06
C GLY A 73 12.43 -8.23 0.00
N GLY A 74 11.19 -8.65 0.28
CA GLY A 74 10.33 -8.02 1.30
C GLY A 74 9.76 -6.66 0.87
N THR A 75 9.55 -6.47 -0.43
CA THR A 75 8.93 -5.25 -0.98
C THR A 75 7.62 -5.58 -1.68
N VAL A 76 6.76 -4.58 -1.85
CA VAL A 76 5.51 -4.70 -2.61
C VAL A 76 5.79 -4.36 -4.06
N THR A 77 5.33 -5.21 -4.99
CA THR A 77 5.50 -4.98 -6.42
C THR A 77 4.59 -3.86 -6.91
N LYS A 78 4.76 -3.43 -8.17
CA LYS A 78 3.84 -2.45 -8.76
C LYS A 78 2.39 -2.96 -8.77
N VAL A 79 2.17 -4.23 -9.15
CA VAL A 79 0.83 -4.84 -9.16
C VAL A 79 0.26 -5.04 -7.76
N GLY A 80 1.11 -5.22 -6.74
CA GLY A 80 0.69 -5.17 -5.34
C GLY A 80 0.20 -3.78 -4.91
N LEU A 81 0.91 -2.72 -5.31
CA LEU A 81 0.45 -1.34 -5.06
C LEU A 81 -0.86 -1.00 -5.79
N GLU A 82 -1.08 -1.53 -6.99
CA GLU A 82 -2.38 -1.40 -7.68
C GLU A 82 -3.50 -2.10 -6.90
N ALA A 83 -3.22 -3.25 -6.26
CA ALA A 83 -4.18 -3.90 -5.38
C ALA A 83 -4.47 -3.07 -4.12
N VAL A 84 -3.45 -2.48 -3.51
CA VAL A 84 -3.61 -1.57 -2.37
C VAL A 84 -4.44 -0.35 -2.76
N LEU A 85 -4.20 0.25 -3.93
CA LEU A 85 -5.00 1.36 -4.42
C LEU A 85 -6.48 0.98 -4.57
N ARG A 86 -6.78 -0.19 -5.15
CA ARG A 86 -8.17 -0.68 -5.24
C ARG A 86 -8.81 -0.90 -3.87
N ALA A 87 -8.05 -1.38 -2.90
CA ALA A 87 -8.53 -1.56 -1.54
C ALA A 87 -8.83 -0.20 -0.87
N VAL A 88 -7.95 0.78 -1.02
CA VAL A 88 -8.19 2.14 -0.54
C VAL A 88 -9.43 2.74 -1.20
N GLU A 89 -9.57 2.61 -2.51
CA GLU A 89 -10.75 3.08 -3.25
C GLU A 89 -12.05 2.40 -2.80
N HIS A 90 -11.99 1.16 -2.32
CA HIS A 90 -13.15 0.48 -1.72
C HIS A 90 -13.63 1.15 -0.43
N PHE A 91 -12.72 1.71 0.37
CA PHE A 91 -13.07 2.35 1.65
C PHE A 91 -13.47 3.82 1.52
N VAL A 92 -12.98 4.53 0.50
CA VAL A 92 -13.20 5.98 0.34
C VAL A 92 -14.24 6.35 -0.71
N ALA A 93 -14.85 5.37 -1.39
CA ALA A 93 -15.96 5.55 -2.33
C ALA A 93 -17.32 5.61 -1.63
#